data_AF-A0A350UL55-F1
#
_entry.id   AF-A0A350UL55-F1
#
_cell.length_a   1.000
_cell.length_b   1.000
_cell.length_c   1.000
_cell.angle_alpha   90.00
_cell.angle_beta   90.00
_cell.angle_gamma   90.00
#
_symmetry.space_group_name_H-M   'P 1'
#
loop_
_entity.id
_entity.type
_entity.pdbx_description
1 polymer ?
#
loop_
_entity_poly.entity_id
_entity_poly.type
_entity_poly.pdbx_seq_one_letter_code
_entity_poly.pdbx_strand_id
1 'polypeptide(L)'
;MRRIVYLLMLMGTASAAAEEVIDRVAVSFGLEVVTLSAIRRQVRMSAYLEGKPVEDTPEARRAAAERLIDQSLVRREMNLSRYTPIPMEEVREKVEEARQKLGLTAEAFEAELRKYGFTTDDFLNELYWQSTLLRFVQFRFSPSVQVSEEEVREYYEREYVPRLAKMVQGQAPPPLDEVRERITNILSARKENAVLEEWLKLGRQAARIRFHEEAFR
;
A
#
# COMPACT_ATOMS: atom_id res chain seq x y z
N MET A 1 -32.01 20.93 -75.63
CA MET A 1 -31.05 19.93 -75.13
C MET A 1 -30.65 20.29 -73.71
N ARG A 2 -30.60 19.29 -72.84
CA ARG A 2 -30.66 19.33 -71.37
C ARG A 2 -29.43 20.00 -70.73
N ARG A 3 -29.62 20.92 -69.77
CA ARG A 3 -28.58 21.31 -68.81
C ARG A 3 -28.88 20.63 -67.48
N ILE A 4 -28.03 19.69 -67.12
CA ILE A 4 -28.14 18.82 -65.95
C ILE A 4 -27.66 19.61 -64.72
N VAL A 5 -28.50 19.66 -63.68
CA VAL A 5 -28.16 20.16 -62.35
C VAL A 5 -27.42 19.05 -61.61
N TYR A 6 -26.17 19.29 -61.21
CA TYR A 6 -25.45 18.39 -60.30
C TYR A 6 -25.47 18.97 -58.88
N LEU A 7 -26.31 18.38 -58.04
CA LEU A 7 -26.31 18.57 -56.59
C LEU A 7 -25.12 17.77 -56.02
N LEU A 8 -24.08 18.47 -55.57
CA LEU A 8 -22.95 17.85 -54.88
C LEU A 8 -23.30 17.65 -53.40
N MET A 9 -23.75 16.43 -53.08
CA MET A 9 -23.95 15.95 -51.72
C MET A 9 -22.57 15.62 -51.12
N LEU A 10 -21.99 16.55 -50.35
CA LEU A 10 -20.77 16.30 -49.59
C LEU A 10 -21.07 15.31 -48.46
N MET A 11 -20.74 14.04 -48.69
CA MET A 11 -20.60 13.04 -47.63
C MET A 11 -19.46 13.47 -46.71
N GLY A 12 -19.81 13.98 -45.53
CA GLY A 12 -18.86 14.22 -44.46
C GLY A 12 -18.30 12.90 -43.96
N THR A 13 -17.05 12.59 -44.28
CA THR A 13 -16.28 11.58 -43.58
C THR A 13 -15.98 12.09 -42.17
N ALA A 14 -16.81 11.71 -41.20
CA ALA A 14 -16.48 11.88 -39.80
C ALA A 14 -15.24 11.04 -39.49
N SER A 15 -14.07 11.66 -39.53
CA SER A 15 -12.85 11.06 -39.01
C SER A 15 -13.04 10.92 -37.50
N ALA A 16 -13.26 9.71 -37.02
CA ALA A 16 -13.25 9.42 -35.60
C ALA A 16 -11.83 9.70 -35.10
N ALA A 17 -11.62 10.87 -34.50
CA ALA A 17 -10.41 11.13 -33.75
C ALA A 17 -10.31 10.03 -32.69
N ALA A 18 -9.27 9.19 -32.78
CA ALA A 18 -8.98 8.22 -31.75
C ALA A 18 -8.71 9.01 -30.46
N GLU A 19 -9.63 8.90 -29.50
CA GLU A 19 -9.47 9.50 -28.18
C GLU A 19 -8.25 8.85 -27.51
N GLU A 20 -7.20 9.64 -27.28
CA GLU A 20 -5.99 9.18 -26.60
C GLU A 20 -6.27 9.05 -25.10
N VAL A 21 -6.53 7.81 -24.66
CA VAL A 21 -6.72 7.50 -23.25
C VAL A 21 -5.36 7.53 -22.55
N ILE A 22 -5.10 8.59 -21.79
CA ILE A 22 -3.84 8.77 -21.04
C ILE A 22 -3.75 7.79 -19.86
N ASP A 23 -4.78 7.73 -19.02
CA ASP A 23 -4.88 6.77 -17.91
C ASP A 23 -6.35 6.49 -17.56
N ARG A 24 -6.63 5.28 -17.09
CA ARG A 24 -7.99 4.85 -16.74
C ARG A 24 -8.23 5.04 -15.25
N VAL A 25 -9.37 5.62 -14.90
CA VAL A 25 -9.86 5.62 -13.52
C VAL A 25 -10.39 4.23 -13.19
N ALA A 26 -9.81 3.58 -12.19
CA ALA A 26 -10.18 2.23 -11.77
C ALA A 26 -11.10 2.25 -10.54
N VAL A 27 -10.88 3.18 -9.62
CA VAL A 27 -11.75 3.39 -8.46
C VAL A 27 -11.98 4.88 -8.27
N SER A 28 -13.21 5.25 -7.92
CA SER A 28 -13.54 6.60 -7.45
C SER A 28 -14.16 6.53 -6.06
N PHE A 29 -13.75 7.42 -5.15
CA PHE A 29 -14.33 7.54 -3.81
C PHE A 29 -14.36 9.01 -3.37
N GLY A 30 -15.57 9.56 -3.26
CA GLY A 30 -15.74 11.00 -3.02
C GLY A 30 -15.20 11.83 -4.21
N LEU A 31 -14.19 12.66 -3.96
CA LEU A 31 -13.50 13.48 -4.97
C LEU A 31 -12.14 12.92 -5.38
N GLU A 32 -11.76 11.76 -4.83
CA GLU A 32 -10.48 11.12 -5.09
C GLU A 32 -10.66 9.93 -6.05
N VAL A 33 -9.61 9.65 -6.81
CA VAL A 33 -9.58 8.56 -7.80
C VAL A 33 -8.29 7.76 -7.65
N VAL A 34 -8.41 6.45 -7.84
CA VAL A 34 -7.29 5.53 -8.02
C VAL A 34 -7.27 5.12 -9.48
N THR A 35 -6.13 5.35 -10.14
CA THR A 35 -5.95 5.04 -11.56
C THR A 35 -5.36 3.65 -11.77
N LEU A 36 -5.48 3.13 -12.99
CA LEU A 36 -4.89 1.84 -13.36
C LEU A 36 -3.36 1.87 -13.27
N SER A 37 -2.73 2.98 -13.65
CA SER A 37 -1.27 3.12 -13.50
C SER A 37 -0.82 3.06 -12.04
N ALA A 38 -1.56 3.67 -11.11
CA ALA A 38 -1.31 3.60 -9.67
C ALA A 38 -1.47 2.16 -9.15
N ILE A 39 -2.52 1.44 -9.57
CA ILE A 39 -2.72 0.04 -9.23
C ILE A 39 -1.55 -0.82 -9.68
N ARG A 40 -1.14 -0.70 -10.96
CA ARG A 40 0.01 -1.46 -11.48
C ARG A 40 1.31 -1.13 -10.77
N ARG A 41 1.50 0.13 -10.38
CA ARG A 41 2.66 0.57 -9.60
C ARG A 41 2.65 -0.06 -8.20
N GLN A 42 1.50 -0.11 -7.54
CA GLN A 42 1.33 -0.82 -6.26
C GLN A 42 1.58 -2.33 -6.39
N VAL A 43 1.15 -2.98 -7.47
CA VAL A 43 1.46 -4.40 -7.74
C VAL A 43 2.97 -4.61 -7.84
N ARG A 44 3.69 -3.77 -8.61
CA ARG A 44 5.15 -3.86 -8.74
C ARG A 44 5.87 -3.64 -7.41
N MET A 45 5.40 -2.68 -6.61
CA MET A 45 5.96 -2.42 -5.28
C MET A 45 5.75 -3.61 -4.34
N SER A 46 4.55 -4.20 -4.32
CA SER A 46 4.30 -5.42 -3.53
C SER A 46 5.19 -6.59 -3.98
N ALA A 47 5.34 -6.80 -5.28
CA ALA A 47 6.22 -7.84 -5.81
C ALA A 47 7.68 -7.64 -5.39
N TYR A 48 8.17 -6.39 -5.42
CA TYR A 48 9.52 -6.04 -4.94
C TYR A 48 9.70 -6.37 -3.45
N LEU A 49 8.78 -5.93 -2.59
CA LEU A 49 8.86 -6.15 -1.15
C LEU A 49 8.76 -7.65 -0.78
N GLU A 50 8.05 -8.44 -1.57
CA GLU A 50 7.93 -9.89 -1.39
C GLU A 50 9.07 -10.69 -2.06
N GLY A 51 9.92 -10.04 -2.86
CA GLY A 51 10.98 -10.72 -3.63
C GLY A 51 10.45 -11.69 -4.68
N LYS A 52 9.30 -11.38 -5.29
CA LYS A 52 8.61 -12.24 -6.27
C LYS A 52 8.51 -11.55 -7.63
N PRO A 53 8.36 -12.30 -8.74
CA PRO A 53 8.05 -11.72 -10.04
C PRO A 53 6.79 -10.85 -10.02
N VAL A 54 6.74 -9.85 -10.89
CA VAL A 54 5.55 -9.02 -11.07
C VAL A 54 4.46 -9.81 -11.81
N GLU A 55 3.37 -10.09 -11.11
CA GLU A 55 2.18 -10.75 -11.67
C GLU A 55 1.01 -9.77 -11.74
N ASP A 56 0.77 -9.18 -12.92
CA ASP A 56 -0.32 -8.21 -13.15
C ASP A 56 -1.64 -8.92 -13.51
N THR A 57 -2.16 -9.71 -12.58
CA THR A 57 -3.45 -10.40 -12.72
C THR A 57 -4.64 -9.52 -12.29
N PRO A 58 -5.88 -9.81 -12.75
CA PRO A 58 -7.07 -9.13 -12.23
C PRO A 58 -7.18 -9.17 -10.70
N GLU A 59 -6.83 -10.30 -10.09
CA GLU A 59 -6.84 -10.49 -8.63
C GLU A 59 -5.79 -9.61 -7.94
N ALA A 60 -4.57 -9.55 -8.49
CA ALA A 60 -3.50 -8.69 -7.98
C ALA A 60 -3.89 -7.21 -8.09
N ARG A 61 -4.49 -6.81 -9.22
CA ARG A 61 -5.01 -5.44 -9.43
C ARG A 61 -6.11 -5.10 -8.44
N ARG A 62 -7.07 -6.01 -8.20
CA ARG A 62 -8.13 -5.84 -7.20
C ARG A 62 -7.53 -5.65 -5.81
N ALA A 63 -6.63 -6.53 -5.38
CA ALA A 63 -5.96 -6.43 -4.09
C ALA A 63 -5.15 -5.12 -3.94
N ALA A 64 -4.45 -4.69 -5.00
CA ALA A 64 -3.74 -3.42 -5.01
C ALA A 64 -4.67 -2.21 -4.95
N ALA A 65 -5.82 -2.25 -5.65
CA ALA A 65 -6.83 -1.20 -5.57
C ALA A 65 -7.40 -1.07 -4.15
N GLU A 66 -7.71 -2.19 -3.50
CA GLU A 66 -8.17 -2.20 -2.10
C GLU A 66 -7.16 -1.54 -1.16
N ARG A 67 -5.87 -1.88 -1.30
CA ARG A 67 -4.80 -1.24 -0.52
C ARG A 67 -4.69 0.26 -0.79
N LEU A 68 -4.81 0.68 -2.06
CA LEU A 68 -4.74 2.10 -2.42
C LEU A 68 -5.94 2.89 -1.88
N ILE A 69 -7.13 2.27 -1.78
CA ILE A 69 -8.28 2.88 -1.09
C ILE A 69 -7.94 3.12 0.38
N ASP A 70 -7.41 2.10 1.08
CA ASP A 70 -7.03 2.24 2.49
C ASP A 70 -5.98 3.33 2.70
N GLN A 71 -4.93 3.34 1.88
CA GLN A 71 -3.90 4.38 1.92
C GLN A 71 -4.47 5.78 1.65
N SER A 72 -5.47 5.89 0.77
CA SER A 72 -6.10 7.17 0.47
C SER A 72 -6.96 7.67 1.64
N LEU A 73 -7.67 6.78 2.32
CA LEU A 73 -8.38 7.12 3.56
C LEU A 73 -7.41 7.64 4.63
N VAL A 74 -6.27 6.96 4.82
CA VAL A 74 -5.22 7.41 5.75
C VAL A 74 -4.66 8.77 5.33
N ARG A 75 -4.35 8.96 4.04
CA ARG A 75 -3.83 10.23 3.49
C ARG A 75 -4.83 11.39 3.68
N ARG A 76 -6.13 11.11 3.54
CA ARG A 76 -7.17 12.10 3.81
C ARG A 76 -7.17 12.53 5.27
N GLU A 77 -7.10 11.59 6.21
CA GLU A 77 -7.04 11.89 7.64
C GLU A 77 -5.75 12.65 8.02
N MET A 78 -4.62 12.30 7.42
CA MET A 78 -3.37 13.07 7.54
C MET A 78 -3.54 14.53 7.14
N ASN A 79 -4.18 14.78 5.99
CA ASN A 79 -4.44 16.13 5.49
C ASN A 79 -5.38 16.91 6.44
N LEU A 80 -6.43 16.26 6.94
CA LEU A 80 -7.38 16.86 7.88
C LEU A 80 -6.74 17.22 9.22
N SER A 81 -5.86 16.35 9.72
CA SER A 81 -5.12 16.54 10.97
C SER A 81 -3.91 17.47 10.84
N ARG A 82 -3.60 17.95 9.63
CA ARG A 82 -2.40 18.77 9.31
C ARG A 82 -1.11 18.10 9.78
N TYR A 83 -1.06 16.77 9.68
CA TYR A 83 0.13 16.01 10.04
C TYR A 83 1.29 16.38 9.12
N THR A 84 2.47 16.61 9.71
CA THR A 84 3.67 16.92 8.93
C THR A 84 4.34 15.61 8.50
N PRO A 85 4.48 15.35 7.19
CA PRO A 85 5.19 14.17 6.70
C PRO A 85 6.63 14.10 7.20
N ILE A 86 7.22 12.92 7.15
CA ILE A 86 8.63 12.74 7.49
C ILE A 86 9.52 13.47 6.45
N PRO A 87 10.77 13.80 6.78
CA PRO A 87 11.73 14.30 5.80
C PRO A 87 12.10 13.20 4.78
N MET A 88 12.20 13.55 3.50
CA MET A 88 12.66 12.62 2.45
C MET A 88 14.06 12.06 2.74
N GLU A 89 14.91 12.85 3.40
CA GLU A 89 16.28 12.44 3.71
C GLU A 89 16.33 11.22 4.64
N GLU A 90 15.40 11.11 5.58
CA GLU A 90 15.31 9.95 6.47
C GLU A 90 15.08 8.64 5.67
N VAL A 91 14.33 8.72 4.57
CA VAL A 91 14.08 7.57 3.69
C VAL A 91 15.31 7.26 2.87
N ARG A 92 16.00 8.28 2.34
CA ARG A 92 17.25 8.09 1.58
C ARG A 92 18.32 7.41 2.42
N GLU A 93 18.54 7.90 3.63
CA GLU A 93 19.51 7.32 4.57
C GLU A 93 19.20 5.84 4.84
N LYS A 94 17.94 5.51 5.12
CA LYS A 94 17.51 4.11 5.36
C LYS A 94 17.70 3.20 4.16
N VAL A 95 17.38 3.70 2.96
CA VAL A 95 17.57 2.92 1.71
C VAL A 95 19.04 2.70 1.44
N GLU A 96 19.87 3.72 1.65
CA GLU A 96 21.31 3.63 1.47
C GLU A 96 21.95 2.66 2.47
N GLU A 97 21.55 2.73 3.75
CA GLU A 97 21.97 1.74 4.76
C GLU A 97 21.56 0.32 4.38
N ALA A 98 20.33 0.11 3.90
CA ALA A 98 19.86 -1.19 3.46
C ALA A 98 20.66 -1.71 2.27
N ARG A 99 20.94 -0.85 1.29
CA ARG A 99 21.77 -1.18 0.12
C ARG A 99 23.17 -1.60 0.54
N GLN A 100 23.80 -0.85 1.45
CA GLN A 100 25.13 -1.16 1.98
C GLN A 100 25.15 -2.48 2.77
N LYS A 101 24.15 -2.73 3.61
CA LYS A 101 23.99 -4.00 4.35
C LYS A 101 23.87 -5.21 3.42
N LEU A 102 23.26 -5.02 2.25
CA LEU A 102 23.16 -6.05 1.20
C LEU A 102 24.42 -6.14 0.31
N GLY A 103 25.40 -5.26 0.49
CA GLY A 103 26.63 -5.23 -0.31
C GLY A 103 26.41 -4.89 -1.78
N LEU A 104 25.27 -4.28 -2.13
CA LEU A 104 24.94 -3.94 -3.51
C LEU A 104 25.65 -2.64 -3.91
N THR A 105 26.21 -2.56 -5.12
CA THR A 105 26.64 -1.28 -5.70
C THR A 105 25.42 -0.43 -6.09
N ALA A 106 25.62 0.87 -6.35
CA ALA A 106 24.53 1.73 -6.81
C ALA A 106 23.94 1.21 -8.13
N GLU A 107 24.79 0.80 -9.07
CA GLU A 107 24.39 0.29 -10.38
C GLU A 107 23.63 -1.04 -10.27
N ALA A 108 24.08 -1.91 -9.36
CA ALA A 108 23.41 -3.18 -9.09
C ALA A 108 22.02 -2.96 -8.47
N PHE A 109 21.92 -2.01 -7.54
CA PHE A 109 20.64 -1.63 -6.92
C PHE A 109 19.66 -1.07 -7.96
N GLU A 110 20.11 -0.14 -8.80
CA GLU A 110 19.29 0.38 -9.89
C GLU A 110 18.87 -0.71 -10.88
N ALA A 111 19.78 -1.64 -11.21
CA ALA A 111 19.47 -2.75 -12.09
C ALA A 111 18.39 -3.66 -11.48
N GLU A 112 18.40 -3.86 -10.16
CA GLU A 112 17.35 -4.59 -9.46
C GLU A 112 16.01 -3.86 -9.53
N LEU A 113 15.99 -2.56 -9.23
CA LEU A 113 14.77 -1.74 -9.31
C LEU A 113 14.14 -1.72 -10.71
N ARG A 114 14.98 -1.70 -11.76
CA ARG A 114 14.53 -1.75 -13.15
C ARG A 114 13.78 -3.04 -13.49
N LYS A 115 14.10 -4.18 -12.84
CA LYS A 115 13.34 -5.43 -13.02
C LYS A 115 11.87 -5.29 -12.59
N TYR A 116 11.60 -4.39 -11.65
CA TYR A 116 10.27 -4.06 -11.16
C TYR A 116 9.71 -2.76 -11.78
N GLY A 117 10.37 -2.21 -12.80
CA GLY A 117 9.91 -1.00 -13.49
C GLY A 117 9.90 0.25 -12.61
N PHE A 118 10.91 0.39 -11.76
CA PHE A 118 11.15 1.60 -10.97
C PHE A 118 12.48 2.26 -11.35
N THR A 119 12.48 3.59 -11.38
CA THR A 119 13.71 4.38 -11.18
C THR A 119 14.02 4.48 -9.69
N THR A 120 15.24 4.90 -9.33
CA THR A 120 15.61 5.15 -7.93
C THR A 120 14.72 6.21 -7.29
N ASP A 121 14.43 7.30 -8.02
CA ASP A 121 13.59 8.38 -7.52
C ASP A 121 12.13 7.94 -7.33
N ASP A 122 11.59 7.16 -8.27
CA ASP A 122 10.27 6.54 -8.11
C ASP A 122 10.22 5.72 -6.82
N PHE A 123 11.19 4.83 -6.65
CA PHE A 123 11.25 3.92 -5.52
C PHE A 123 11.37 4.66 -4.18
N LEU A 124 12.23 5.69 -4.12
CA LEU A 124 12.36 6.55 -2.95
C LEU A 124 11.04 7.25 -2.62
N ASN A 125 10.32 7.76 -3.61
CA ASN A 125 9.03 8.39 -3.41
C ASN A 125 7.95 7.39 -2.93
N GLU A 126 7.96 6.15 -3.39
CA GLU A 126 7.08 5.10 -2.87
C GLU A 126 7.36 4.83 -1.38
N LEU A 127 8.63 4.60 -1.03
CA LEU A 127 9.03 4.34 0.35
C LEU A 127 8.78 5.55 1.26
N TYR A 128 8.93 6.76 0.74
CA TYR A 128 8.58 7.99 1.42
C TYR A 128 7.12 8.00 1.85
N TRP A 129 6.20 7.73 0.92
CA TRP A 129 4.78 7.72 1.24
C TRP A 129 4.40 6.57 2.15
N GLN A 130 4.96 5.38 1.95
CA GLN A 130 4.73 4.24 2.85
C GLN A 130 5.19 4.54 4.27
N SER A 131 6.40 5.08 4.44
CA SER A 131 6.97 5.41 5.75
C SER A 131 6.19 6.53 6.44
N THR A 132 5.74 7.51 5.66
CA THR A 132 4.90 8.61 6.13
C THR A 132 3.55 8.11 6.64
N LEU A 133 2.86 7.27 5.85
CA LEU A 133 1.58 6.68 6.24
C LEU A 133 1.73 5.80 7.49
N LEU A 134 2.77 4.97 7.53
CA LEU A 134 3.04 4.11 8.69
C LEU A 134 3.28 4.91 9.97
N ARG A 135 4.10 5.98 9.90
CA ARG A 135 4.36 6.83 11.07
C ARG A 135 3.10 7.56 11.52
N PHE A 136 2.27 8.00 10.58
CA PHE A 136 1.00 8.63 10.92
C PHE A 136 0.05 7.64 11.63
N VAL A 137 -0.07 6.40 11.15
CA VAL A 137 -0.88 5.36 11.78
C VAL A 137 -0.41 5.14 13.23
N GLN A 138 0.89 4.95 13.45
CA GLN A 138 1.44 4.81 14.81
C GLN A 138 1.11 6.03 15.68
N PHE A 139 1.40 7.23 15.18
CA PHE A 139 1.08 8.47 15.90
C PHE A 139 -0.41 8.58 16.29
N ARG A 140 -1.31 8.19 15.39
CA ARG A 140 -2.75 8.38 15.54
C ARG A 140 -3.42 7.32 16.42
N PHE A 141 -2.92 6.08 16.39
CA PHE A 141 -3.59 4.93 17.02
C PHE A 141 -2.85 4.38 18.24
N SER A 142 -1.51 4.48 18.32
CA SER A 142 -0.74 4.01 19.48
C SER A 142 -1.23 4.59 20.82
N PRO A 143 -1.59 5.89 20.95
CA PRO A 143 -2.09 6.42 22.21
C PRO A 143 -3.38 5.78 22.73
N SER A 144 -4.18 5.18 21.84
CA SER A 144 -5.44 4.51 22.18
C SER A 144 -5.27 3.06 22.61
N VAL A 145 -4.04 2.53 22.53
CA VAL A 145 -3.73 1.13 22.81
C VAL A 145 -2.99 1.02 24.13
N GLN A 146 -3.66 0.41 25.12
CA GLN A 146 -3.04 0.04 26.39
C GLN A 146 -3.05 -1.48 26.51
N VAL A 147 -1.89 -2.06 26.80
CA VAL A 147 -1.75 -3.49 27.12
C VAL A 147 -1.70 -3.63 28.62
N SER A 148 -2.63 -4.41 29.17
CA SER A 148 -2.66 -4.71 30.59
C SER A 148 -1.73 -5.87 30.96
N GLU A 149 -1.31 -5.89 32.22
CA GLU A 149 -0.56 -7.01 32.81
C GLU A 149 -1.28 -8.35 32.69
N GLU A 150 -2.61 -8.32 32.74
CA GLU A 150 -3.46 -9.50 32.55
C GLU A 150 -3.30 -10.09 31.15
N GLU A 151 -3.36 -9.24 30.13
CA GLU A 151 -3.24 -9.66 28.73
C GLU A 151 -1.84 -10.19 28.42
N VAL A 152 -0.80 -9.60 29.02
CA VAL A 152 0.58 -10.08 28.88
C VAL A 152 0.70 -11.50 29.43
N ARG A 153 0.16 -11.75 30.63
CA ARG A 153 0.19 -13.08 31.25
C ARG A 153 -0.65 -14.09 30.46
N GLU A 154 -1.85 -13.70 30.03
CA GLU A 154 -2.72 -14.55 29.24
C GLU A 154 -2.07 -14.95 27.92
N TYR A 155 -1.47 -13.99 27.20
CA TYR A 155 -0.76 -14.27 25.96
C TYR A 155 0.46 -15.18 26.19
N TYR A 156 1.19 -14.96 27.29
CA TYR A 156 2.32 -15.81 27.65
C TYR A 156 1.90 -17.27 27.80
N GLU A 157 0.87 -17.52 28.61
CA GLU A 157 0.41 -18.87 28.94
C GLU A 157 -0.30 -19.56 27.78
N ARG A 158 -1.16 -18.83 27.04
CA ARG A 158 -2.06 -19.42 26.03
C ARG A 158 -1.48 -19.46 24.62
N GLU A 159 -0.60 -18.53 24.26
CA GLU A 159 -0.04 -18.45 22.91
C GLU A 159 1.48 -18.64 22.88
N TYR A 160 2.22 -17.90 23.72
CA TYR A 160 3.68 -17.87 23.64
C TYR A 160 4.31 -19.22 24.03
N VAL A 161 4.00 -19.75 25.22
CA VAL A 161 4.54 -21.03 25.71
C VAL A 161 4.16 -22.19 24.78
N PRO A 162 2.88 -22.37 24.37
CA PRO A 162 2.51 -23.45 23.46
C PRO A 162 3.15 -23.32 22.08
N ARG A 163 3.34 -22.09 21.57
CA ARG A 163 4.04 -21.87 20.30
C ARG A 163 5.52 -22.23 20.41
N LEU A 164 6.19 -21.85 21.51
CA LEU A 164 7.59 -22.18 21.74
C LEU A 164 7.80 -23.70 21.87
N ALA A 165 6.94 -24.40 22.62
CA ALA A 165 7.02 -25.85 22.80
C ALA A 165 6.89 -26.62 21.46
N LYS A 166 6.17 -26.06 20.47
CA LYS A 166 6.09 -26.63 19.11
C LYS A 166 7.34 -26.38 18.28
N MET A 167 8.05 -25.28 18.50
CA MET A 167 9.23 -24.89 17.71
C MET A 167 10.52 -25.52 18.24
N VAL A 168 10.66 -25.63 19.56
CA VAL A 168 11.87 -26.14 20.21
C VAL A 168 11.47 -27.17 21.26
N GLN A 169 11.70 -28.45 20.97
CA GLN A 169 11.39 -29.53 21.90
C GLN A 169 12.39 -29.56 23.06
N GLY A 170 11.90 -29.72 24.28
CA GLY A 170 12.73 -29.97 25.47
C GLY A 170 13.35 -28.73 26.13
N GLN A 171 13.10 -27.52 25.63
CA GLN A 171 13.46 -26.29 26.35
C GLN A 171 12.29 -25.81 27.23
N ALA A 172 12.60 -25.50 28.49
CA ALA A 172 11.66 -24.81 29.36
C ALA A 172 11.43 -23.39 28.82
N PRO A 173 10.18 -22.87 28.88
CA PRO A 173 9.92 -21.51 28.44
C PRO A 173 10.65 -20.50 29.34
N PRO A 174 11.18 -19.41 28.75
CA PRO A 174 11.82 -18.35 29.52
C PRO A 174 10.80 -17.68 30.46
N PRO A 175 11.20 -17.24 31.67
CA PRO A 175 10.33 -16.52 32.60
C PRO A 175 9.59 -15.35 31.95
N LEU A 176 8.36 -15.06 32.41
CA LEU A 176 7.53 -13.99 31.85
C LEU A 176 8.27 -12.65 31.80
N ASP A 177 9.00 -12.31 32.87
CA ASP A 177 9.71 -11.03 32.97
C ASP A 177 10.78 -10.85 31.89
N GLU A 178 11.42 -11.93 31.44
CA GLU A 178 12.43 -11.88 30.36
C GLU A 178 11.81 -11.60 29.00
N VAL A 179 10.54 -11.98 28.80
CA VAL A 179 9.84 -11.85 27.52
C VAL A 179 8.71 -10.83 27.53
N ARG A 180 8.48 -10.18 28.67
CA ARG A 180 7.40 -9.23 28.94
C ARG A 180 7.34 -8.11 27.92
N GLU A 181 8.47 -7.45 27.66
CA GLU A 181 8.54 -6.34 26.70
C GLU A 181 8.19 -6.82 25.29
N ARG A 182 8.73 -7.97 24.86
CA ARG A 182 8.41 -8.54 23.55
C ARG A 182 6.92 -8.89 23.42
N ILE A 183 6.34 -9.48 24.45
CA ILE A 183 4.90 -9.81 24.47
C ILE A 183 4.06 -8.53 24.41
N THR A 184 4.44 -7.52 25.20
CA THR A 184 3.78 -6.21 25.20
C THR A 184 3.80 -5.60 23.81
N ASN A 185 4.96 -5.58 23.13
CA ASN A 185 5.09 -5.06 21.78
C ASN A 185 4.23 -5.81 20.76
N ILE A 186 4.13 -7.15 20.87
CA ILE A 186 3.26 -7.97 20.01
C ILE A 186 1.79 -7.61 20.24
N LEU A 187 1.36 -7.52 21.50
CA LEU A 187 -0.02 -7.22 21.85
C LEU A 187 -0.39 -5.79 21.46
N SER A 188 0.51 -4.82 21.66
CA SER A 188 0.33 -3.45 21.21
C SER A 188 0.13 -3.41 19.69
N ALA A 189 1.02 -4.03 18.91
CA ALA A 189 0.89 -4.07 17.45
C ALA A 189 -0.41 -4.76 16.99
N ARG A 190 -0.82 -5.86 17.64
CA ARG A 190 -2.08 -6.55 17.33
C ARG A 190 -3.29 -5.65 17.58
N LYS A 191 -3.31 -4.92 18.71
CA LYS A 191 -4.38 -4.00 19.05
C LYS A 191 -4.41 -2.78 18.15
N GLU A 192 -3.25 -2.19 17.84
CA GLU A 192 -3.13 -1.07 16.91
C GLU A 192 -3.69 -1.44 15.54
N ASN A 193 -3.35 -2.63 15.03
CA ASN A 193 -3.90 -3.14 13.78
C ASN A 193 -5.43 -3.31 13.84
N ALA A 194 -5.97 -3.85 14.93
CA ALA A 194 -7.42 -4.01 15.08
C ALA A 194 -8.15 -2.65 15.11
N VAL A 195 -7.60 -1.64 15.77
CA VAL A 195 -8.15 -0.28 15.79
C VAL A 195 -8.08 0.35 14.40
N LEU A 196 -6.96 0.20 13.69
CA LEU A 196 -6.80 0.67 12.32
C LEU A 196 -7.81 0.01 11.39
N GLU A 197 -7.99 -1.32 11.46
CA GLU A 197 -8.93 -2.07 10.64
C GLU A 197 -10.37 -1.60 10.82
N GLU A 198 -10.82 -1.42 12.07
CA GLU A 198 -12.18 -0.92 12.33
C GLU A 198 -12.32 0.54 11.85
N TRP A 199 -11.30 1.38 12.04
CA TRP A 199 -11.31 2.74 11.52
C TRP A 199 -11.39 2.79 9.99
N LEU A 200 -10.60 1.97 9.28
CA LEU A 200 -10.62 1.85 7.82
C LEU A 200 -11.98 1.36 7.33
N LYS A 201 -12.56 0.37 7.99
CA LYS A 201 -13.90 -0.15 7.67
C LYS A 201 -14.98 0.92 7.78
N LEU A 202 -14.98 1.70 8.87
CA LEU A 202 -15.90 2.83 9.03
C LEU A 202 -15.65 3.91 7.96
N GLY A 203 -14.39 4.22 7.67
CA GLY A 203 -14.00 5.14 6.61
C GLY A 203 -14.49 4.72 5.22
N ARG A 204 -14.38 3.43 4.91
CA ARG A 204 -14.89 2.81 3.67
C ARG A 204 -16.40 2.89 3.57
N GLN A 205 -17.14 2.64 4.66
CA GLN A 205 -18.59 2.75 4.67
C GLN A 205 -19.08 4.19 4.45
N ALA A 206 -18.35 5.16 5.01
CA ALA A 206 -18.64 6.58 4.80
C ALA A 206 -18.25 7.05 3.39
N ALA A 207 -17.25 6.42 2.77
CA ALA A 207 -16.81 6.71 1.43
C ALA A 207 -17.73 6.08 0.37
N ARG A 208 -18.21 6.87 -0.59
CA ARG A 208 -18.94 6.34 -1.75
C ARG A 208 -17.95 5.73 -2.74
N ILE A 209 -17.49 4.51 -2.47
CA ILE A 209 -16.53 3.79 -3.31
C ILE A 209 -17.25 3.16 -4.52
N ARG A 210 -16.72 3.40 -5.72
CA ARG A 210 -17.18 2.78 -6.96
C ARG A 210 -15.97 2.23 -7.73
N PHE A 211 -16.04 0.95 -8.06
CA PHE A 211 -15.11 0.27 -8.96
C PHE A 211 -15.58 0.41 -10.41
N HIS A 212 -14.65 0.72 -11.30
CA HIS A 212 -14.86 0.78 -12.74
C HIS A 212 -14.26 -0.48 -13.36
N GLU A 213 -15.11 -1.51 -13.50
CA GLU A 213 -14.70 -2.88 -13.83
C GLU A 213 -13.87 -3.00 -15.11
N GLU A 214 -14.05 -2.09 -16.06
CA GLU A 214 -13.25 -2.05 -17.30
C GLU A 214 -11.75 -1.90 -17.04
N ALA A 215 -11.35 -1.27 -15.92
CA ALA A 215 -9.95 -1.11 -15.56
C ALA A 215 -9.31 -2.39 -14.98
N PHE A 216 -10.11 -3.39 -14.58
CA PHE A 216 -9.64 -4.63 -13.95
C PHE A 216 -9.59 -5.81 -14.92
N ARG A 217 -10.06 -5.63 -16.17
CA ARG A 217 -10.04 -6.65 -17.22
C ARG A 217 -8.66 -6.84 -17.85
#